data_AF-A0A672NU39-F1
#
_entry.id   AF-A0A672NU39-F1
#
_cell.length_a   1.000
_cell.length_b   1.000
_cell.length_c   1.000
_cell.angle_alpha   90.00
_cell.angle_beta   90.00
_cell.angle_gamma   90.00
#
_symmetry.space_group_name_H-M   'P 1'
#
loop_
_entity.id
_entity.type
_entity.pdbx_description
1 polymer ?
#
loop_
_entity_poly.entity_id
_entity_poly.type
_entity_poly.pdbx_seq_one_letter_code
_entity_poly.pdbx_strand_id
1 'polypeptide(L)'
;NAAVKTAAVDELKKQGCRVLVSDLYEVKFKATATEDDITGAVKNPEHFCYGNETMLAWQEARLASDIVDEHKKLKEADLVIFQFPMYWFSVPAIMKGWMDRVLTLGFAYTLEKRYSEGIFRDKKAMLSFTTGSHETMFSSNGINGDMNVTLWPIQNGVLNYCGFQVLAPQIFWAPTHLSPEAREGLLEGWRTRLQGLLNEGICPSCTLISHFLWKFLRGMSFSATKLFSRCLQIML
;
A
#
# COMPACT_ATOMS: atom_id res chain seq x y z
N ASN A 1 -0.99 13.52 7.20
CA ASN A 1 -1.82 12.35 6.83
C ASN A 1 -3.15 12.75 6.22
N ALA A 2 -4.13 13.28 6.98
CA ALA A 2 -5.43 13.68 6.41
C ALA A 2 -5.32 14.65 5.23
N ALA A 3 -4.53 15.73 5.34
CA ALA A 3 -4.33 16.68 4.25
C ALA A 3 -3.67 16.04 3.01
N VAL A 4 -2.77 15.07 3.21
CA VAL A 4 -2.09 14.34 2.12
C VAL A 4 -3.08 13.42 1.39
N LYS A 5 -3.97 12.74 2.14
CA LYS A 5 -5.10 11.98 1.58
C LYS A 5 -5.99 12.90 0.75
N THR A 6 -6.43 14.03 1.31
CA THR A 6 -7.32 14.97 0.61
C THR A 6 -6.69 15.47 -0.69
N ALA A 7 -5.42 15.90 -0.64
CA ALA A 7 -4.70 16.32 -1.84
C ALA A 7 -4.63 15.22 -2.91
N ALA A 8 -4.42 13.96 -2.51
CA ALA A 8 -4.45 12.83 -3.43
C ALA A 8 -5.82 12.58 -4.04
N VAL A 9 -6.89 12.59 -3.23
CA VAL A 9 -8.26 12.41 -3.70
C VAL A 9 -8.62 13.51 -4.71
N ASP A 10 -8.35 14.76 -4.38
CA ASP A 10 -8.72 15.90 -5.21
C ASP A 10 -7.97 15.88 -6.54
N GLU A 11 -6.66 15.66 -6.50
CA GLU A 11 -5.82 15.67 -7.70
C GLU A 11 -6.15 14.51 -8.65
N LEU A 12 -6.34 13.30 -8.11
CA LEU A 12 -6.68 12.14 -8.93
C LEU A 12 -8.10 12.25 -9.51
N LYS A 13 -9.06 12.83 -8.76
CA LYS A 13 -10.40 13.13 -9.30
C LYS A 13 -10.36 14.19 -10.40
N LYS A 14 -9.54 15.23 -10.25
CA LYS A 14 -9.35 16.25 -11.32
C LYS A 14 -8.83 15.64 -12.62
N GLN A 15 -8.01 14.59 -12.51
CA GLN A 15 -7.52 13.83 -13.66
C GLN A 15 -8.56 12.85 -14.24
N GLY A 16 -9.79 12.83 -13.72
CA GLY A 16 -10.87 11.94 -14.17
C GLY A 16 -10.80 10.52 -13.61
N CYS A 17 -9.95 10.25 -12.62
CA CYS A 17 -9.91 8.94 -11.97
C CYS A 17 -11.10 8.76 -11.02
N ARG A 18 -11.65 7.54 -10.96
CA ARG A 18 -12.55 7.18 -9.86
C ARG A 18 -11.72 6.88 -8.63
N VAL A 19 -11.98 7.56 -7.52
CA VAL A 19 -11.22 7.38 -6.28
C VAL A 19 -12.11 6.78 -5.19
N LEU A 20 -11.73 5.59 -4.71
CA LEU A 20 -12.30 4.89 -3.57
C LEU A 20 -11.41 5.13 -2.34
N VAL A 21 -12.01 5.35 -1.18
CA VAL A 21 -11.27 5.59 0.07
C VAL A 21 -11.65 4.56 1.13
N SER A 22 -10.64 4.01 1.78
CA SER A 22 -10.77 3.23 3.02
C SER A 22 -10.09 4.00 4.14
N ASP A 23 -10.85 4.84 4.84
CA ASP A 23 -10.38 5.51 6.07
C ASP A 23 -10.63 4.55 7.24
N LEU A 24 -9.58 3.80 7.61
CA LEU A 24 -9.66 2.67 8.52
C LEU A 24 -10.11 3.11 9.92
N TYR A 25 -9.74 4.33 10.32
CA TYR A 25 -10.15 4.89 11.60
C TYR A 25 -11.61 5.36 11.58
N GLU A 26 -12.05 6.01 10.51
CA GLU A 26 -13.45 6.44 10.34
C GLU A 26 -14.41 5.24 10.35
N VAL A 27 -14.05 4.16 9.66
CA VAL A 27 -14.85 2.94 9.60
C VAL A 27 -14.66 2.01 10.80
N LYS A 28 -13.80 2.40 11.76
CA LYS A 28 -13.43 1.58 12.94
C LYS A 28 -13.04 0.15 12.55
N PHE A 29 -12.18 0.03 11.55
CA PHE A 29 -11.78 -1.25 10.98
C PHE A 29 -11.26 -2.20 12.07
N LYS A 30 -11.79 -3.42 12.11
CA LYS A 30 -11.33 -4.46 13.04
C LYS A 30 -9.94 -4.93 12.61
N ALA A 31 -8.92 -4.67 13.42
CA ALA A 31 -7.53 -5.01 13.07
C ALA A 31 -7.16 -6.47 13.39
N THR A 32 -7.89 -7.14 14.27
CA THR A 32 -7.56 -8.48 14.74
C THR A 32 -8.07 -9.56 13.79
N ALA A 33 -7.18 -10.45 13.37
CA ALA A 33 -7.52 -11.66 12.64
C ALA A 33 -8.06 -12.71 13.63
N THR A 34 -9.36 -13.01 13.57
CA THR A 34 -10.03 -13.96 14.47
C THR A 34 -11.03 -14.82 13.71
N GLU A 35 -11.60 -15.84 14.36
CA GLU A 35 -12.67 -16.67 13.79
C GLU A 35 -13.88 -15.85 13.31
N ASP A 36 -14.17 -14.69 13.93
CA ASP A 36 -15.30 -13.82 13.52
C ASP A 36 -15.15 -13.23 12.11
N ASP A 37 -14.00 -13.43 11.45
CA ASP A 37 -13.81 -13.10 10.04
C ASP A 37 -14.53 -14.07 9.09
N ILE A 38 -15.08 -15.16 9.64
CA ILE A 38 -15.78 -16.21 8.94
C ILE A 38 -17.23 -16.25 9.43
N THR A 39 -18.16 -16.17 8.50
CA THR A 39 -19.58 -16.35 8.77
C THR A 39 -19.94 -17.84 8.72
N GLY A 40 -20.76 -18.27 9.68
CA GLY A 40 -21.10 -19.68 9.87
C GLY A 40 -20.00 -20.47 10.58
N ALA A 41 -20.05 -21.80 10.48
CA ALA A 41 -19.08 -22.67 11.12
C ALA A 41 -17.75 -22.71 10.36
N VAL A 42 -16.63 -22.71 11.09
CA VAL A 42 -15.32 -23.10 10.56
C VAL A 42 -15.26 -24.59 10.32
N LYS A 43 -14.40 -25.03 9.40
CA LYS A 43 -14.31 -26.43 8.99
C LYS A 43 -13.62 -27.31 10.04
N ASN A 44 -12.62 -26.78 10.74
CA ASN A 44 -11.83 -27.49 11.73
C ASN A 44 -11.65 -26.64 13.00
N PRO A 45 -12.70 -26.54 13.85
CA PRO A 45 -12.66 -25.70 15.06
C PRO A 45 -11.63 -26.19 16.09
N GLU A 46 -11.35 -27.49 16.17
CA GLU A 46 -10.40 -28.07 17.12
C GLU A 46 -8.93 -27.74 16.76
N HIS A 47 -8.66 -27.50 15.47
CA HIS A 47 -7.34 -27.14 14.95
C HIS A 47 -7.43 -25.94 14.00
N PHE A 48 -7.98 -24.84 14.51
CA PHE A 48 -8.19 -23.64 13.72
C PHE A 48 -6.90 -23.10 13.10
N CYS A 49 -6.87 -23.04 11.77
CA CYS A 49 -5.78 -22.44 11.01
C CYS A 49 -6.34 -21.28 10.17
N TYR A 50 -6.11 -20.05 10.63
CA TYR A 50 -6.72 -18.85 10.05
C TYR A 50 -6.57 -18.77 8.53
N GLY A 51 -5.36 -19.01 7.99
CA GLY A 51 -5.11 -18.94 6.55
C GLY A 51 -5.91 -19.96 5.74
N ASN A 52 -6.06 -21.18 6.23
CA ASN A 52 -6.83 -22.23 5.55
C ASN A 52 -8.34 -21.97 5.66
N GLU A 53 -8.81 -21.60 6.85
CA GLU A 53 -10.24 -21.37 7.12
C GLU A 53 -10.76 -20.14 6.36
N THR A 54 -9.98 -19.04 6.33
CA THR A 54 -10.35 -17.84 5.57
C THR A 54 -10.27 -18.05 4.06
N MET A 55 -9.34 -18.88 3.56
CA MET A 55 -9.31 -19.28 2.15
C MET A 55 -10.59 -20.05 1.77
N LEU A 56 -11.02 -21.01 2.57
CA LEU A 56 -12.26 -21.75 2.35
C LEU A 56 -13.48 -20.83 2.43
N ALA A 57 -13.53 -19.97 3.46
CA ALA A 57 -14.58 -18.97 3.59
C ALA A 57 -14.64 -18.02 2.39
N TRP A 58 -13.49 -17.63 1.83
CA TRP A 58 -13.45 -16.83 0.61
C TRP A 58 -14.04 -17.58 -0.60
N GLN A 59 -13.68 -18.85 -0.80
CA GLN A 59 -14.21 -19.69 -1.89
C GLN A 59 -15.72 -19.87 -1.79
N GLU A 60 -16.25 -19.94 -0.57
CA GLU A 60 -17.66 -20.16 -0.28
C GLU A 60 -18.46 -18.86 -0.05
N ALA A 61 -17.84 -17.69 -0.26
CA ALA A 61 -18.44 -16.37 -0.03
C ALA A 61 -18.97 -16.15 1.41
N ARG A 62 -18.24 -16.69 2.39
CA ARG A 62 -18.53 -16.63 3.82
C ARG A 62 -17.60 -15.71 4.62
N LEU A 63 -16.74 -14.91 4.00
CA LEU A 63 -15.96 -13.92 4.74
C LEU A 63 -16.84 -12.82 5.33
N ALA A 64 -16.40 -12.25 6.46
CA ALA A 64 -17.03 -11.08 7.07
C ALA A 64 -17.19 -9.93 6.07
N SER A 65 -18.28 -9.18 6.19
CA SER A 65 -18.69 -8.18 5.20
C SER A 65 -17.66 -7.05 5.03
N ASP A 66 -16.98 -6.66 6.10
CA ASP A 66 -15.94 -5.64 6.07
C ASP A 66 -14.73 -6.07 5.23
N ILE A 67 -14.34 -7.35 5.28
CA ILE A 67 -13.30 -7.91 4.40
C ILE A 67 -13.79 -7.94 2.94
N VAL A 68 -15.02 -8.39 2.72
CA VAL A 68 -15.62 -8.47 1.37
C VAL A 68 -15.70 -7.10 0.70
N ASP A 69 -16.01 -6.04 1.45
CA ASP A 69 -16.07 -4.69 0.92
C ASP A 69 -14.69 -4.16 0.51
N GLU A 70 -13.64 -4.48 1.26
CA GLU A 70 -12.26 -4.15 0.89
C GLU A 70 -11.77 -4.98 -0.32
N HIS A 71 -12.19 -6.25 -0.43
CA HIS A 71 -11.94 -7.07 -1.63
C HIS A 71 -12.54 -6.44 -2.88
N LYS A 72 -13.76 -5.87 -2.81
CA LYS A 72 -14.40 -5.18 -3.95
C LYS A 72 -13.57 -3.99 -4.40
N LYS A 73 -13.15 -3.14 -3.46
CA LYS A 73 -12.29 -1.97 -3.76
C LYS A 73 -10.97 -2.39 -4.42
N LEU A 74 -10.31 -3.44 -3.90
CA LEU A 74 -9.06 -3.96 -4.46
C LEU A 74 -9.23 -4.56 -5.87
N LYS A 75 -10.34 -5.27 -6.11
CA LYS A 75 -10.66 -5.78 -7.45
C LYS A 75 -10.79 -4.64 -8.45
N GLU A 76 -11.47 -3.58 -8.04
CA GLU A 76 -11.73 -2.40 -8.87
C GLU A 76 -10.50 -1.50 -9.06
N ALA A 77 -9.55 -1.47 -8.11
CA ALA A 77 -8.43 -0.53 -8.15
C ALA A 77 -7.29 -0.97 -9.10
N ASP A 78 -6.81 -0.05 -9.93
CA ASP A 78 -5.60 -0.18 -10.75
C ASP A 78 -4.33 0.24 -9.98
N LEU A 79 -4.49 1.16 -9.02
CA LEU A 79 -3.44 1.61 -8.12
C LEU A 79 -3.98 1.76 -6.69
N VAL A 80 -3.19 1.29 -5.72
CA VAL A 80 -3.46 1.38 -4.28
C VAL A 80 -2.42 2.27 -3.60
N ILE A 81 -2.86 3.35 -2.95
CA ILE A 81 -2.00 4.24 -2.16
C ILE A 81 -2.27 3.99 -0.68
N PHE A 82 -1.23 3.61 0.06
CA PHE A 82 -1.28 3.44 1.52
C PHE A 82 -0.77 4.72 2.17
N GLN A 83 -1.67 5.52 2.73
CA GLN A 83 -1.35 6.74 3.47
C GLN A 83 -1.27 6.48 4.97
N PHE A 84 -0.13 6.73 5.63
CA PHE A 84 -0.03 6.51 7.08
C PHE A 84 1.06 7.34 7.76
N PRO A 85 0.95 7.61 9.08
CA PRO A 85 2.12 7.94 9.89
C PRO A 85 2.96 6.68 10.13
N MET A 86 4.28 6.76 9.94
CA MET A 86 5.17 5.66 10.31
C MET A 86 5.18 5.48 11.82
N TYR A 87 4.76 4.31 12.29
CA TYR A 87 4.79 3.91 13.69
C TYR A 87 5.74 2.73 13.86
N TRP A 88 6.73 2.88 14.76
CA TRP A 88 7.70 1.83 15.05
C TRP A 88 8.32 1.21 13.80
N PHE A 89 8.82 2.06 12.89
CA PHE A 89 9.46 1.63 11.64
C PHE A 89 8.54 0.78 10.73
N SER A 90 7.22 0.93 10.88
CA SER A 90 6.23 0.16 10.14
C SER A 90 4.94 0.96 9.93
N VAL A 91 3.93 0.30 9.38
CA VAL A 91 2.55 0.80 9.30
C VAL A 91 1.88 0.78 10.68
N PRO A 92 0.86 1.63 10.93
CA PRO A 92 0.03 1.54 12.12
C PRO A 92 -0.64 0.16 12.25
N ALA A 93 -0.90 -0.28 13.49
CA ALA A 93 -1.49 -1.59 13.76
C ALA A 93 -2.82 -1.83 13.03
N ILE A 94 -3.65 -0.80 12.86
CA ILE A 94 -4.92 -0.91 12.12
C ILE A 94 -4.70 -1.22 10.63
N MET A 95 -3.67 -0.62 10.03
CA MET A 95 -3.30 -0.89 8.63
C MET A 95 -2.62 -2.25 8.49
N LYS A 96 -1.81 -2.66 9.47
CA LYS A 96 -1.28 -4.03 9.51
C LYS A 96 -2.40 -5.06 9.61
N GLY A 97 -3.40 -4.81 10.46
CA GLY A 97 -4.58 -5.65 10.58
C GLY A 97 -5.42 -5.70 9.31
N TRP A 98 -5.52 -4.58 8.58
CA TRP A 98 -6.10 -4.58 7.24
C TRP A 98 -5.32 -5.49 6.30
N MET A 99 -3.99 -5.40 6.28
CA MET A 99 -3.16 -6.28 5.44
C MET A 99 -3.39 -7.76 5.81
N ASP A 100 -3.46 -8.08 7.10
CA ASP A 100 -3.61 -9.45 7.60
C ASP A 100 -4.97 -10.08 7.27
N ARG A 101 -6.05 -9.30 7.37
CA ARG A 101 -7.41 -9.79 7.14
C ARG A 101 -7.81 -9.75 5.65
N VAL A 102 -7.41 -8.70 4.93
CA VAL A 102 -7.88 -8.43 3.57
C VAL A 102 -7.04 -9.11 2.50
N LEU A 103 -5.73 -9.26 2.70
CA LEU A 103 -4.86 -9.96 1.74
C LEU A 103 -4.96 -11.49 1.93
N THR A 104 -6.18 -12.02 1.82
CA THR A 104 -6.54 -13.42 2.09
C THR A 104 -5.90 -14.38 1.08
N LEU A 105 -5.48 -15.57 1.54
CA LEU A 105 -5.05 -16.68 0.68
C LEU A 105 -6.16 -17.06 -0.31
N GLY A 106 -5.80 -17.26 -1.58
CA GLY A 106 -6.73 -17.47 -2.69
C GLY A 106 -7.20 -16.18 -3.36
N PHE A 107 -7.37 -15.09 -2.59
CA PHE A 107 -7.76 -13.79 -3.11
C PHE A 107 -6.57 -12.93 -3.55
N ALA A 108 -5.59 -12.72 -2.66
CA ALA A 108 -4.46 -11.81 -2.87
C ALA A 108 -3.17 -12.52 -3.27
N TYR A 109 -3.00 -13.78 -2.85
CA TYR A 109 -1.87 -14.62 -3.23
C TYR A 109 -2.26 -16.11 -3.20
N THR A 110 -1.43 -16.96 -3.81
CA THR A 110 -1.48 -18.44 -3.67
C THR A 110 -0.05 -18.96 -3.46
N LEU A 111 0.15 -20.27 -3.29
CA LEU A 111 1.50 -20.82 -3.20
C LEU A 111 2.21 -20.82 -4.55
N GLU A 112 1.45 -20.88 -5.64
CA GLU A 112 1.93 -20.91 -7.03
C GLU A 112 2.10 -19.51 -7.61
N LYS A 113 1.25 -18.55 -7.20
CA LYS A 113 1.25 -17.16 -7.69
C LYS A 113 1.71 -16.20 -6.61
N ARG A 114 3.00 -15.89 -6.62
CA ARG A 114 3.69 -14.97 -5.70
C ARG A 114 4.65 -14.08 -6.47
N TYR A 115 5.00 -12.93 -5.91
CA TYR A 115 5.95 -12.00 -6.52
C TYR A 115 5.55 -11.62 -7.95
N SER A 116 6.44 -11.71 -8.93
CA SER A 116 6.15 -11.33 -10.33
C SER A 116 4.97 -12.08 -10.95
N GLU A 117 4.64 -13.28 -10.45
CA GLU A 117 3.49 -14.09 -10.89
C GLU A 117 2.27 -13.93 -9.97
N GLY A 118 2.31 -13.01 -9.01
CA GLY A 118 1.26 -12.75 -8.04
C GLY A 118 -0.06 -12.31 -8.67
N ILE A 119 -1.14 -12.43 -7.90
CA ILE A 119 -2.51 -12.15 -8.38
C ILE A 119 -2.67 -10.68 -8.79
N PHE A 120 -1.97 -9.77 -8.11
CA PHE A 120 -2.04 -8.33 -8.36
C PHE A 120 -0.95 -7.78 -9.29
N ARG A 121 -0.34 -8.63 -10.14
CA ARG A 121 0.72 -8.25 -11.10
C ARG A 121 0.39 -7.10 -12.05
N ASP A 122 -0.89 -6.90 -12.35
CA ASP A 122 -1.35 -5.83 -13.24
C ASP A 122 -1.74 -4.54 -12.47
N LYS A 123 -1.58 -4.53 -11.14
CA LYS A 123 -1.92 -3.41 -10.27
C LYS A 123 -0.66 -2.76 -9.71
N LYS A 124 -0.71 -1.45 -9.50
CA LYS A 124 0.36 -0.67 -8.85
C LYS A 124 0.06 -0.47 -7.37
N ALA A 125 1.08 -0.35 -6.54
CA ALA A 125 0.93 0.04 -5.14
C ALA A 125 2.01 1.04 -4.72
N MET A 126 1.67 1.95 -3.81
CA MET A 126 2.61 2.94 -3.29
C MET A 126 2.40 3.17 -1.79
N LEU A 127 3.51 3.24 -1.05
CA LEU A 127 3.52 3.71 0.33
C LEU A 127 3.69 5.24 0.33
N SER A 128 2.75 5.96 0.93
CA SER A 128 2.80 7.40 1.16
C SER A 128 2.76 7.64 2.66
N PHE A 129 3.83 8.12 3.28
CA PHE A 129 3.87 8.17 4.74
C PHE A 129 4.63 9.35 5.30
N THR A 130 4.25 9.75 6.51
CA THR A 130 4.93 10.80 7.27
C THR A 130 5.81 10.20 8.35
N THR A 131 7.00 10.76 8.57
CA THR A 131 7.89 10.35 9.66
C THR A 131 7.96 11.41 10.75
N GLY A 132 8.32 11.01 11.97
CA GLY A 132 8.76 11.97 13.01
C GLY A 132 10.21 12.44 12.80
N SER A 133 11.05 11.60 12.16
CA SER A 133 12.48 11.87 11.97
C SER A 133 12.78 12.59 10.66
N HIS A 134 13.86 13.37 10.66
CA HIS A 134 14.42 13.97 9.45
C HIS A 134 15.02 12.92 8.52
N GLU A 135 15.08 13.22 7.23
CA GLU A 135 15.66 12.35 6.19
C GLU A 135 17.10 11.91 6.51
N THR A 136 17.91 12.83 7.03
CA THR A 136 19.33 12.58 7.35
C THR A 136 19.53 11.45 8.36
N MET A 137 18.54 11.21 9.24
CA MET A 137 18.58 10.12 10.22
C MET A 137 18.43 8.75 9.57
N PHE A 138 17.89 8.67 8.35
CA PHE A 138 17.70 7.44 7.57
C PHE A 138 18.69 7.28 6.40
N SER A 139 19.79 8.04 6.43
CA SER A 139 20.91 7.83 5.52
C SER A 139 21.69 6.55 5.87
N SER A 140 22.60 6.11 4.99
CA SER A 140 23.40 4.90 5.23
C SER A 140 24.23 4.93 6.53
N ASN A 141 24.55 6.15 7.02
CA ASN A 141 25.27 6.37 8.27
C ASN A 141 24.37 7.04 9.33
N GLY A 142 23.07 7.16 9.06
CA GLY A 142 22.09 7.75 9.96
C GLY A 142 21.75 6.80 11.11
N ILE A 143 21.37 7.37 12.26
CA ILE A 143 21.09 6.59 13.48
C ILE A 143 19.94 5.59 13.31
N ASN A 144 19.00 5.85 12.39
CA ASN A 144 17.87 4.96 12.11
C ASN A 144 18.19 3.91 11.03
N GLY A 145 19.35 3.99 10.38
CA GLY A 145 19.74 3.13 9.26
C GLY A 145 19.03 3.46 7.94
N ASP A 146 19.36 2.74 6.88
CA ASP A 146 18.81 2.97 5.54
C ASP A 146 17.30 2.68 5.48
N MET A 147 16.51 3.68 5.06
CA MET A 147 15.07 3.56 4.86
C MET A 147 14.67 2.37 3.97
N ASN A 148 15.49 1.99 2.99
CA ASN A 148 15.19 0.84 2.12
C ASN A 148 15.09 -0.47 2.90
N VAL A 149 15.92 -0.64 3.95
CA VAL A 149 15.87 -1.82 4.82
C VAL A 149 14.57 -1.82 5.64
N THR A 150 14.17 -0.65 6.15
CA THR A 150 12.91 -0.48 6.88
C THR A 150 11.68 -0.80 6.01
N LEU A 151 11.68 -0.39 4.74
CA LEU A 151 10.53 -0.58 3.87
C LEU A 151 10.45 -1.97 3.24
N TRP A 152 11.55 -2.73 3.21
CA TRP A 152 11.64 -4.03 2.55
C TRP A 152 10.55 -5.03 2.98
N PRO A 153 10.25 -5.23 4.28
CA PRO A 153 9.22 -6.19 4.69
C PRO A 153 7.83 -5.84 4.16
N ILE A 154 7.51 -4.56 3.98
CA ILE A 154 6.20 -4.12 3.49
C ILE A 154 6.19 -4.12 1.96
N GLN A 155 7.16 -3.47 1.32
CA GLN A 155 7.22 -3.36 -0.14
C GLN A 155 7.43 -4.72 -0.80
N ASN A 156 8.40 -5.50 -0.32
CA ASN A 156 8.68 -6.81 -0.89
C ASN A 156 7.82 -7.92 -0.26
N GLY A 157 7.79 -7.97 1.08
CA GLY A 157 7.16 -9.08 1.80
C GLY A 157 5.63 -9.08 1.79
N VAL A 158 4.99 -7.92 1.57
CA VAL A 158 3.52 -7.81 1.49
C VAL A 158 3.07 -7.46 0.07
N LEU A 159 3.51 -6.32 -0.46
CA LEU A 159 2.97 -5.79 -1.71
C LEU A 159 3.46 -6.60 -2.92
N ASN A 160 4.77 -6.71 -3.10
CA ASN A 160 5.36 -7.50 -4.19
C ASN A 160 4.95 -8.97 -4.06
N TYR A 161 4.94 -9.54 -2.85
CA TYR A 161 4.48 -10.92 -2.63
C TYR A 161 3.08 -11.20 -3.22
N CYS A 162 2.14 -10.27 -3.09
CA CYS A 162 0.81 -10.37 -3.72
C CYS A 162 0.80 -10.06 -5.22
N GLY A 163 1.90 -9.52 -5.75
CA GLY A 163 2.13 -9.23 -7.16
C GLY A 163 2.18 -7.75 -7.52
N PHE A 164 1.93 -6.83 -6.58
CA PHE A 164 1.88 -5.42 -6.94
C PHE A 164 3.17 -4.92 -7.61
N GLN A 165 3.01 -4.09 -8.63
CA GLN A 165 4.05 -3.22 -9.15
C GLN A 165 4.29 -2.07 -8.15
N VAL A 166 5.28 -2.22 -7.28
CA VAL A 166 5.53 -1.25 -6.20
C VAL A 166 6.24 -0.01 -6.74
N LEU A 167 5.58 1.15 -6.62
CA LEU A 167 6.13 2.47 -6.97
C LEU A 167 7.05 2.99 -5.87
N ALA A 168 7.89 3.98 -6.21
CA ALA A 168 8.77 4.60 -5.23
C ALA A 168 7.93 5.20 -4.09
N PRO A 169 8.34 5.08 -2.81
CA PRO A 169 7.56 5.61 -1.71
C PRO A 169 7.48 7.14 -1.78
N GLN A 170 6.38 7.72 -1.30
CA GLN A 170 6.27 9.14 -1.01
C GLN A 170 6.54 9.35 0.48
N ILE A 171 7.67 9.96 0.82
CA ILE A 171 8.06 10.17 2.22
C ILE A 171 7.97 11.65 2.56
N PHE A 172 7.17 11.98 3.57
CA PHE A 172 7.08 13.31 4.14
C PHE A 172 7.91 13.34 5.43
N TRP A 173 9.13 13.87 5.32
CA TRP A 173 10.10 13.88 6.40
C TRP A 173 9.77 14.95 7.46
N ALA A 174 9.58 14.51 8.71
CA ALA A 174 9.46 15.39 9.88
C ALA A 174 8.50 16.59 9.73
N PRO A 175 7.27 16.44 9.18
CA PRO A 175 6.41 17.59 8.87
C PRO A 175 6.00 18.40 10.10
N THR A 176 6.05 17.81 11.31
CA THR A 176 5.80 18.51 12.58
C THR A 176 6.87 19.53 12.94
N HIS A 177 8.06 19.45 12.32
CA HIS A 177 9.18 20.36 12.54
C HIS A 177 9.29 21.45 11.46
N LEU A 178 8.34 21.49 10.52
CA LEU A 178 8.35 22.41 9.39
C LEU A 178 7.39 23.58 9.61
N SER A 179 7.72 24.73 9.00
CA SER A 179 6.80 25.87 8.97
C SER A 179 5.52 25.53 8.18
N PRO A 180 4.42 26.29 8.34
CA PRO A 180 3.23 26.16 7.52
C PRO A 180 3.54 26.20 6.01
N GLU A 181 4.40 27.12 5.58
CA GLU A 181 4.77 27.32 4.17
C GLU A 181 5.54 26.11 3.62
N ALA A 182 6.47 25.57 4.41
CA ALA A 182 7.21 24.37 4.04
C ALA A 182 6.30 23.14 3.95
N ARG A 183 5.30 23.01 4.86
CA ARG A 183 4.29 21.95 4.78
C ARG A 183 3.41 22.07 3.53
N GLU A 184 3.06 23.29 3.12
CA GLU A 184 2.34 23.51 1.86
C GLU A 184 3.20 23.13 0.65
N GLY A 185 4.50 23.47 0.66
CA GLY A 185 5.45 23.03 -0.36
C GLY A 185 5.51 21.52 -0.50
N LEU A 186 5.45 20.77 0.61
CA LEU A 186 5.34 19.30 0.57
C LEU A 186 4.05 18.82 -0.10
N LEU A 187 2.91 19.46 0.17
CA LEU A 187 1.63 19.11 -0.46
C LEU A 187 1.63 19.43 -1.95
N GLU A 188 2.29 20.52 -2.36
CA GLU A 188 2.39 20.88 -3.76
C GLU A 188 3.30 19.94 -4.55
N GLY A 189 4.44 19.54 -3.96
CA GLY A 189 5.28 18.49 -4.53
C GLY A 189 4.51 17.17 -4.67
N TRP A 190 3.64 16.85 -3.71
CA TRP A 190 2.80 15.66 -3.79
C TRP A 190 1.76 15.75 -4.92
N ARG A 191 1.06 16.88 -5.07
CA ARG A 191 0.14 17.12 -6.19
C ARG A 191 0.85 17.04 -7.54
N THR A 192 2.04 17.62 -7.64
CA THR A 192 2.87 17.56 -8.86
C THR A 192 3.20 16.11 -9.22
N ARG A 193 3.62 15.29 -8.26
CA ARG A 193 3.91 13.87 -8.51
C ARG A 193 2.67 13.10 -8.96
N LEU A 194 1.52 13.36 -8.33
CA LEU A 194 0.25 12.71 -8.66
C LEU A 194 -0.19 12.91 -10.12
N GLN A 195 0.20 14.00 -10.76
CA GLN A 195 -0.08 14.25 -12.19
C GLN A 195 0.60 13.25 -13.12
N GLY A 196 1.77 12.72 -12.72
CA GLY A 196 2.54 11.74 -13.49
C GLY A 196 2.43 10.30 -12.97
N LEU A 197 1.81 10.10 -11.81
CA LEU A 197 1.93 8.86 -11.02
C LEU A 197 1.53 7.59 -11.79
N LEU A 198 0.49 7.66 -12.63
CA LEU A 198 0.02 6.52 -13.41
C LEU A 198 1.02 6.03 -14.46
N ASN A 199 1.92 6.92 -14.91
CA ASN A 199 2.94 6.64 -15.91
C ASN A 199 4.30 6.30 -15.28
N GLU A 200 4.45 6.39 -13.95
CA GLU A 200 5.70 6.03 -13.27
C GLU A 200 6.04 4.54 -13.50
N GLY A 201 7.33 4.29 -13.74
CA GLY A 201 7.91 2.96 -13.76
C GLY A 201 8.04 2.37 -12.35
N ILE A 202 8.29 1.06 -12.28
CA ILE A 202 8.41 0.32 -11.02
C ILE A 202 9.65 0.80 -10.24
N CYS A 203 9.54 0.89 -8.92
CA CYS A 203 10.66 1.22 -8.05
C CYS A 203 11.76 0.16 -8.19
N PRO A 204 12.98 0.52 -8.65
CA PRO A 204 14.00 -0.47 -8.91
C PRO A 204 14.40 -1.21 -7.62
N SER A 205 14.54 -0.48 -6.49
CA SER A 205 14.92 -1.01 -5.16
C SER A 205 14.01 -2.12 -4.62
N CYS A 206 12.81 -2.28 -5.19
CA CYS A 206 11.86 -3.34 -4.85
C CYS A 206 12.13 -4.67 -5.58
N THR A 207 13.16 -4.75 -6.42
CA THR A 207 13.63 -5.99 -7.05
C THR A 207 14.97 -6.41 -6.43
N LEU A 208 15.14 -7.71 -6.13
CA LEU A 208 16.33 -8.28 -5.46
C LEU A 208 17.68 -7.87 -6.08
N ILE A 209 17.70 -7.42 -7.34
CA ILE A 209 18.90 -7.10 -8.12
C ILE A 209 19.46 -5.69 -7.80
N SER A 210 18.65 -4.77 -7.29
CA SER A 210 19.06 -3.36 -7.16
C SER A 210 19.56 -2.95 -5.78
N HIS A 211 19.44 -3.80 -4.75
CA HIS A 211 20.00 -3.50 -3.41
C HIS A 211 21.52 -3.22 -3.47
N PHE A 212 22.20 -3.66 -4.54
CA PHE A 212 23.62 -3.38 -4.79
C PHE A 212 23.93 -2.48 -6.01
N LEU A 213 22.97 -2.19 -6.90
CA LEU A 213 23.27 -1.55 -8.20
C LEU A 213 22.63 -0.16 -8.40
N TRP A 214 21.79 0.32 -7.48
CA TRP A 214 21.02 1.55 -7.71
C TRP A 214 21.75 2.88 -7.40
N LYS A 215 23.08 2.86 -7.26
CA LYS A 215 23.89 4.09 -7.22
C LYS A 215 24.24 4.66 -8.60
N PHE A 216 23.84 4.02 -9.71
CA PHE A 216 24.42 4.33 -11.02
C PHE A 216 23.48 4.79 -12.15
N LEU A 217 22.16 4.78 -12.02
CA LEU A 217 21.27 5.11 -13.16
C LEU A 217 20.18 6.11 -12.78
N ARG A 218 20.50 7.41 -12.92
CA ARG A 218 19.52 8.48 -13.13
C ARG A 218 19.40 8.74 -14.63
N GLY A 219 18.16 8.68 -15.12
CA GLY A 219 17.75 9.38 -16.35
C GLY A 219 17.38 8.48 -17.51
N MET A 220 16.13 8.00 -17.56
CA MET A 220 15.44 7.71 -18.82
C MET A 220 13.93 7.94 -18.64
N SER A 221 13.35 8.73 -19.55
CA SER A 221 11.93 9.04 -19.66
C SER A 221 11.26 8.06 -20.63
N PHE A 222 10.02 7.64 -20.35
CA PHE A 222 9.15 7.00 -21.33
C PHE A 222 7.73 7.57 -21.30
N SER A 223 7.15 7.74 -22.49
CA SER A 223 5.80 8.21 -22.78
C SER A 223 4.96 7.06 -23.35
N ALA A 224 3.70 6.94 -22.92
CA ALA A 224 2.58 6.57 -23.79
C ALA A 224 1.22 6.70 -23.07
N THR A 225 0.29 7.38 -23.75
CA THR A 225 -1.10 7.63 -23.37
C THR A 225 -2.00 6.44 -23.73
N LYS A 226 -2.87 6.01 -22.81
CA LYS A 226 -4.18 5.38 -23.08
C LYS A 226 -5.14 5.69 -21.93
N LEU A 227 -6.17 6.50 -22.22
CA LEU A 227 -7.31 6.74 -21.32
C LEU A 227 -8.25 5.53 -21.40
N PHE A 228 -8.28 4.76 -20.31
CA PHE A 228 -9.43 3.94 -19.92
C PHE A 228 -9.94 4.54 -18.60
N SER A 229 -11.22 4.34 -18.29
CA SER A 229 -11.81 4.70 -16.99
C SER A 229 -11.07 3.95 -15.87
N ARG A 230 -10.15 4.63 -15.17
CA ARG A 230 -9.27 4.04 -14.14
C ARG A 230 -9.81 4.28 -12.74
N CYS A 231 -9.69 3.28 -11.87
CA CYS A 231 -10.14 3.33 -10.49
C CYS A 231 -8.96 3.20 -9.53
N LEU A 232 -8.95 3.99 -8.46
CA LEU A 232 -7.85 4.13 -7.52
C LEU A 232 -8.35 3.95 -6.10
N GLN A 233 -7.63 3.21 -5.27
CA GLN A 233 -7.95 3.05 -3.85
C GLN A 233 -6.91 3.76 -3.00
N ILE A 234 -7.36 4.64 -2.11
CA ILE A 234 -6.51 5.27 -1.09
C ILE A 234 -6.91 4.72 0.27
N MET A 235 -5.95 4.19 0.99
CA MET A 235 -6.14 3.70 2.35
C MET A 235 -5.49 4.65 3.34
N LEU A 236 -6.22 5.01 4.39
CA LEU A 236 -5.74 5.88 5.48
C LEU A 236 -5.88 5.18 6.83
#